data_AF-A0A1V2NSH6-F1
#
_entry.id   AF-A0A1V2NSH6-F1
#
_cell.length_a   1.000
_cell.length_b   1.000
_cell.length_c   1.000
_cell.angle_alpha   90.00
_cell.angle_beta   90.00
_cell.angle_gamma   90.00
#
_symmetry.space_group_name_H-M   'P 1'
#
loop_
_entity.id
_entity.type
_entity.pdbx_description
1 polymer ?
#
loop_
_entity_poly.entity_id
_entity_poly.type
_entity_poly.pdbx_seq_one_letter_code
_entity_poly.pdbx_strand_id
1 'polypeptide(L)' 'MRTGPLEGRTFASLQQFAVAAVLEGGYSVPTIARLFRIAQWRLQQWVEEAARNPTVGGSRR' A
#
# COMPACT_ATOMS: atom_id res chain seq x y z
N MET A 1 -12.34 -11.04 -16.55
CA MET A 1 -11.09 -10.26 -16.58
C MET A 1 -10.71 -9.99 -15.12
N ARG A 2 -9.44 -10.23 -14.76
CA ARG A 2 -8.81 -10.22 -13.42
C ARG A 2 -9.70 -9.82 -12.22
N THR A 3 -10.34 -10.82 -11.62
CA THR A 3 -10.85 -10.75 -10.25
C THR A 3 -9.72 -11.01 -9.27
N GLY A 4 -9.43 -10.01 -8.45
CA GLY A 4 -8.49 -10.09 -7.33
C GLY A 4 -8.91 -9.11 -6.23
N PRO A 5 -8.50 -9.33 -4.96
CA PRO A 5 -9.00 -8.65 -3.75
C PRO A 5 -8.82 -7.11 -3.69
N LEU A 6 -8.36 -6.51 -4.79
CA LEU A 6 -8.21 -5.06 -4.99
C LEU A 6 -9.36 -4.48 -5.84
N GLU A 7 -10.23 -5.31 -6.43
CA GLU A 7 -11.45 -4.87 -7.12
C GLU A 7 -12.43 -4.27 -6.09
N GLY A 8 -12.53 -2.94 -6.09
CA GLY A 8 -13.45 -2.18 -5.23
C GLY A 8 -12.77 -1.12 -4.35
N ARG A 9 -11.43 -1.12 -4.22
CA ARG A 9 -10.68 -0.03 -3.60
C ARG A 9 -10.03 0.85 -4.67
N THR A 10 -10.63 2.02 -4.93
CA THR A 10 -9.92 3.11 -5.62
C THR A 10 -8.83 3.60 -4.67
N PHE A 11 -7.57 3.24 -4.95
CA PHE A 11 -6.44 3.80 -4.23
C PHE A 11 -6.33 5.28 -4.60
N ALA A 12 -6.54 6.16 -3.63
CA ALA A 12 -6.51 7.61 -3.84
C ALA A 12 -5.14 8.13 -4.33
N SER A 13 -4.07 7.36 -4.08
CA SER A 13 -2.69 7.75 -4.39
C SER A 13 -1.80 6.53 -4.63
N LEU A 14 -0.74 6.71 -5.42
CA LEU A 14 0.34 5.74 -5.64
C LEU A 14 0.91 5.17 -4.34
N GLN A 15 1.00 6.00 -3.30
CA GLN A 15 1.41 5.62 -1.95
C GLN A 15 0.53 4.50 -1.37
N GLN A 16 -0.79 4.66 -1.44
CA GLN A 16 -1.75 3.70 -0.89
C GLN A 16 -1.66 2.36 -1.62
N PHE A 17 -1.48 2.40 -2.94
CA PHE A 17 -1.25 1.20 -3.74
C PHE A 17 0.07 0.50 -3.37
N ALA A 18 1.17 1.25 -3.24
CA ALA A 18 2.48 0.68 -2.92
C ALA A 18 2.49 0.05 -1.51
N VAL A 19 1.82 0.68 -0.55
CA VAL A 19 1.66 0.13 0.81
C VAL A 19 0.80 -1.13 0.80
N ALA A 20 -0.33 -1.13 0.09
CA ALA A 20 -1.19 -2.31 -0.05
C ALA A 20 -0.46 -3.47 -0.75
N ALA A 21 0.36 -3.19 -1.76
CA ALA A 21 1.17 -4.23 -2.40
C ALA A 21 2.15 -4.88 -1.42
N VAL A 22 2.72 -4.13 -0.47
CA VAL A 22 3.61 -4.69 0.55
C VAL A 22 2.82 -5.44 1.62
N LEU A 23 1.78 -4.82 2.19
CA LEU A 23 1.04 -5.36 3.34
C LEU A 23 0.06 -6.47 2.94
N GLU A 24 -0.74 -6.25 1.90
CA GLU A 24 -1.78 -7.17 1.45
C GLU A 24 -1.23 -8.11 0.36
N GLY A 25 -0.36 -7.59 -0.52
CA GLY A 25 0.25 -8.37 -1.60
C GLY A 25 1.45 -9.22 -1.18
N GLY A 26 1.96 -9.03 0.05
CA GLY A 26 3.11 -9.79 0.57
C GLY A 26 4.43 -9.52 -0.15
N TYR A 27 4.51 -8.47 -0.97
CA TYR A 27 5.74 -8.12 -1.69
C TYR A 27 6.74 -7.41 -0.78
N SER A 28 8.03 -7.65 -0.98
CA SER A 28 9.07 -6.97 -0.20
C SER A 28 9.16 -5.48 -0.55
N VAL A 29 9.36 -4.65 0.48
CA VAL A 29 9.62 -3.19 0.35
C VAL A 29 10.68 -2.85 -0.71
N PRO A 30 11.89 -3.46 -0.76
CA PRO A 30 12.87 -3.11 -1.79
C PRO A 30 12.42 -3.42 -3.22
N THR A 31 11.58 -4.44 -3.41
CA THR A 31 11.03 -4.80 -4.73
C THR A 31 10.04 -3.75 -5.21
N ILE A 32 9.10 -3.37 -4.35
CA ILE A 32 8.09 -2.35 -4.65
C ILE A 32 8.75 -0.96 -4.79
N ALA A 33 9.74 -0.64 -3.97
CA ALA A 33 10.47 0.63 -4.05
C ALA A 33 11.16 0.81 -5.40
N ARG A 34 11.78 -0.24 -5.94
CA ARG A 34 12.39 -0.23 -7.28
C ARG A 34 11.34 -0.09 -8.38
N LEU A 35 10.24 -0.84 -8.27
CA LEU A 35 9.16 -0.82 -9.26
C LEU A 35 8.56 0.59 -9.42
N PHE A 36 8.31 1.26 -8.30
CA PHE A 36 7.75 2.62 -8.28
C PHE A 36 8.80 3.74 -8.31
N ARG A 37 10.09 3.38 -8.43
CA ARG A 37 11.24 4.31 -8.41
C ARG A 37 11.19 5.30 -7.24
N ILE A 38 10.76 4.82 -6.07
CA ILE A 38 10.71 5.56 -4.81
C ILE A 38 11.83 5.12 -3.89
N ALA A 39 12.30 6.02 -3.03
CA ALA A 39 13.31 5.70 -2.05
C ALA A 39 12.78 4.63 -1.07
N GLN A 40 13.58 3.60 -0.81
CA GLN A 40 13.19 2.48 0.05
C GLN A 40 12.75 2.94 1.45
N TRP A 41 13.49 3.88 2.05
CA TRP A 41 13.16 4.44 3.37
C TRP A 41 11.78 5.10 3.39
N ARG A 42 11.40 5.76 2.28
CA ARG A 42 10.12 6.46 2.16
C ARG A 42 8.96 5.48 2.07
N LEU A 43 9.13 4.38 1.32
CA LEU A 43 8.13 3.31 1.27
C LEU A 43 8.00 2.59 2.63
N GLN A 44 9.12 2.33 3.30
CA GLN A 44 9.11 1.71 4.63
C GLN A 44 8.32 2.56 5.63
N GLN A 45 8.54 3.88 5.66
CA GLN A 45 7.78 4.79 6.51
C GLN A 45 6.27 4.74 6.24
N TRP A 46 5.86 4.66 4.99
CA TRP A 46 4.43 4.55 4.65
C TRP A 46 3.82 3.22 5.10
N VAL A 47 4.57 2.12 4.98
CA VAL A 47 4.14 0.79 5.45
C VAL A 47 4.03 0.77 6.97
N GLU A 48 5.01 1.35 7.68
CA GLU A 48 4.97 1.47 9.13
C GLU A 48 3.80 2.34 9.61
N GLU A 49 3.55 3.47 8.95
CA GLU A 49 2.44 4.37 9.28
C GLU A 49 1.08 3.67 9.10
N ALA A 50 0.91 2.94 7.98
CA ALA A 50 -0.31 2.18 7.73
C ALA A 50 -0.48 0.99 8.68
N ALA A 51 0.61 0.34 9.08
CA ALA A 51 0.58 -0.72 10.10
C ALA A 51 0.21 -0.18 11.49
N ARG A 52 0.65 1.05 11.82
CA ARG A 52 0.27 1.74 13.08
C ARG A 52 -1.16 2.28 13.05
N ASN A 53 -1.66 2.66 11.88
CA ASN A 53 -3.00 3.20 11.70
C ASN A 53 -3.83 2.37 10.69
N PRO A 54 -4.36 1.20 11.11
CA PRO A 54 -5.26 0.40 10.26
C PRO A 54 -6.62 1.08 10.00
N THR A 55 -6.86 2.27 10.58
CA THR A 55 -8.17 2.96 10.59
C THR A 55 -8.34 3.99 9.46
N VAL A 56 -7.39 4.12 8.52
CA VAL A 56 -7.54 5.03 7.35
C VAL A 56 -8.35 4.39 6.20
N GLY A 57 -9.27 3.47 6.54
CA GLY A 57 -10.12 2.75 5.61
C GLY A 57 -11.57 2.61 6.09
N GLY A 58 -12.04 3.50 6.96
CA GLY A 58 -13.40 3.42 7.47
C GLY A 58 -13.93 4.76 7.96
N SER A 59 -14.56 5.51 7.06
CA SER A 59 -15.66 6.40 7.48
C SER A 59 -16.65 5.57 8.28
N ARG A 60 -16.70 5.82 9.59
CA ARG A 60 -17.86 5.51 10.42
C ARG A 60 -18.04 6.64 11.44
N ARG A 61 -18.61 7.76 11.00
CA ARG A 61 -19.96 8.23 11.35
C ARG A 61 -20.21 9.61 10.75
#